data_AF-A0A099TF22-F1
#
_entry.id   AF-A0A099TF22-F1
#
_cell.length_a   1.000
_cell.length_b   1.000
_cell.length_c   1.000
_cell.angle_alpha   90.00
_cell.angle_beta   90.00
_cell.angle_gamma   90.00
#
_symmetry.space_group_name_H-M   'P 1'
#
loop_
_entity.id
_entity.type
_entity.pdbx_description
1 polymer ?
#
loop_
_entity_poly.entity_id
_entity_poly.type
_entity_poly.pdbx_seq_one_letter_code
_entity_poly.pdbx_strand_id
1 'polypeptide(L)'
;MGERGTWTADDVADHFEEAFRTLRKLPPVKAKGYFNAWPDIARTSREIAAMEPQPMRVWPSAASITRLEQTFDWVLWIEVAERKLIWSRAARRPWKEISYELGVDRTTAWRKHKLALAKIASRLNAD
;
A
#
# COMPACT_ATOMS: atom_id res chain seq x y z
N MET A 1 13.20 1.64 -19.78
CA MET A 1 13.68 0.25 -19.58
C MET A 1 14.98 0.37 -18.81
N GLY A 2 14.85 0.62 -17.51
CA GLY A 2 15.99 0.92 -16.63
C GLY A 2 16.75 -0.36 -16.31
N GLU A 3 18.05 -0.21 -16.11
CA GLU A 3 19.00 -1.24 -15.69
C GLU A 3 18.37 -2.19 -14.66
N ARG A 4 18.45 -3.50 -14.89
CA ARG A 4 18.04 -4.51 -13.88
C ARG A 4 19.06 -4.48 -12.75
N GLY A 5 18.96 -3.46 -11.90
CA GLY A 5 19.70 -3.37 -10.65
C GLY A 5 19.26 -4.51 -9.73
N THR A 6 20.22 -5.15 -9.09
CA THR A 6 19.97 -6.21 -8.10
C THR A 6 19.02 -5.70 -7.02
N TRP A 7 17.89 -6.37 -6.83
CA TRP A 7 16.93 -6.03 -5.78
C TRP A 7 17.53 -6.28 -4.40
N THR A 8 17.48 -5.27 -3.53
CA THR A 8 17.82 -5.42 -2.12
C THR A 8 16.56 -5.58 -1.26
N ALA A 9 16.73 -6.07 -0.03
CA ALA A 9 15.61 -6.15 0.93
C ALA A 9 15.01 -4.77 1.26
N ASP A 10 15.81 -3.70 1.16
CA ASP A 10 15.34 -2.33 1.41
C ASP A 10 14.53 -1.79 0.24
N ASP A 11 14.92 -2.08 -1.02
CA ASP A 11 14.11 -1.74 -2.20
C ASP A 11 12.73 -2.39 -2.15
N VAL A 12 12.69 -3.67 -1.75
CA VAL A 12 11.42 -4.38 -1.55
C VAL A 12 10.60 -3.71 -0.44
N ALA A 13 11.23 -3.33 0.67
CA ALA A 13 10.54 -2.63 1.75
C ALA A 13 9.94 -1.29 1.30
N ASP A 14 10.67 -0.53 0.49
CA ASP A 14 10.23 0.74 -0.07
C ASP A 14 9.03 0.55 -1.02
N HIS A 15 9.04 -0.51 -1.82
CA HIS A 15 7.88 -0.89 -2.64
C HIS A 15 6.64 -1.23 -1.79
N PHE A 16 6.79 -2.01 -0.72
CA PHE A 16 5.69 -2.27 0.20
C PHE A 16 5.18 -0.98 0.88
N GLU A 17 6.07 -0.05 1.21
CA GLU A 17 5.68 1.24 1.79
C GLU A 17 4.93 2.11 0.77
N GLU A 18 5.38 2.16 -0.50
CA GLU A 18 4.66 2.83 -1.57
C GLU A 18 3.29 2.19 -1.81
N ALA A 19 3.23 0.86 -1.85
CA ALA A 19 2.01 0.09 -2.02
C ALA A 19 0.99 0.43 -0.91
N PHE A 20 1.43 0.48 0.36
CA PHE A 20 0.57 0.86 1.47
C PHE A 20 0.06 2.30 1.36
N ARG A 21 0.91 3.26 0.95
CA ARG A 21 0.48 4.65 0.70
C ARG A 21 -0.55 4.73 -0.44
N THR A 22 -0.39 3.92 -1.48
CA THR A 22 -1.30 3.86 -2.63
C THR A 22 -2.66 3.29 -2.21
N LEU A 23 -2.65 2.18 -1.43
CA LEU A 23 -3.86 1.59 -0.86
C LEU A 23 -4.69 2.59 -0.06
N ARG A 24 -4.05 3.46 0.74
CA ARG A 24 -4.76 4.49 1.51
C ARG A 24 -5.45 5.56 0.65
N LYS A 25 -5.02 5.73 -0.60
CA LYS A 25 -5.62 6.69 -1.54
C LYS A 25 -6.81 6.08 -2.31
N LEU A 26 -6.88 4.75 -2.40
CA LEU A 26 -7.91 4.05 -3.15
C LEU A 26 -9.33 4.35 -2.62
N PRO A 27 -10.34 4.35 -3.51
CA PRO A 27 -11.74 4.50 -3.14
C PRO A 27 -12.12 3.42 -2.13
N PRO A 28 -12.78 3.77 -1.01
CA PRO A 28 -13.28 2.75 -0.11
C PRO A 28 -14.28 1.89 -0.90
N VAL A 29 -14.14 0.56 -0.81
CA VAL A 29 -15.13 -0.35 -1.38
C VAL A 29 -16.38 -0.25 -0.52
N LYS A 30 -17.38 0.49 -1.01
CA LYS A 30 -18.69 0.63 -0.38
C LYS A 30 -19.76 0.15 -1.34
N ALA A 31 -20.82 -0.47 -0.80
CA ALA A 31 -22.02 -0.75 -1.59
C ALA A 31 -22.52 0.57 -2.19
N LYS A 32 -22.90 0.55 -3.47
CA LYS A 32 -23.45 1.72 -4.15
C LYS A 32 -24.71 2.16 -3.41
N GLY A 33 -24.67 3.35 -2.80
CA GLY A 33 -25.83 3.92 -2.11
C GLY A 33 -26.87 4.45 -3.11
N TYR A 34 -27.79 5.28 -2.62
CA TYR A 34 -28.70 6.02 -3.48
C TYR A 34 -27.90 6.91 -4.44
N PHE A 35 -28.19 6.81 -5.74
CA PHE A 35 -27.62 7.66 -6.78
C PHE A 35 -28.75 8.29 -7.58
N ASN A 36 -28.55 9.51 -8.07
CA ASN A 36 -29.44 10.15 -9.03
C ASN A 36 -29.01 9.79 -10.45
N ALA A 37 -29.98 9.48 -11.32
CA ALA A 37 -29.74 9.27 -12.75
C ALA A 37 -29.92 10.56 -13.57
N TRP A 38 -30.29 11.66 -12.92
CA TRP A 38 -30.35 12.97 -13.56
C TRP A 38 -28.94 13.42 -13.99
N PRO A 39 -28.81 14.09 -15.14
CA PRO A 39 -27.55 14.69 -15.55
C PRO A 39 -27.00 15.66 -14.50
N ASP A 40 -25.69 15.86 -14.50
CA ASP A 40 -25.05 16.88 -13.66
C ASP A 40 -25.64 18.26 -13.97
N ILE A 41 -26.14 18.93 -12.94
CA ILE A 41 -26.72 20.27 -13.06
C ILE A 41 -25.59 21.25 -13.36
N ALA A 42 -25.66 21.93 -14.52
CA ALA A 42 -24.75 23.01 -14.84
C ALA A 42 -24.98 24.19 -13.89
N ARG A 43 -24.01 24.46 -13.01
CA ARG A 43 -24.04 25.56 -12.05
C ARG A 43 -23.12 26.69 -12.47
N THR A 44 -23.52 27.92 -12.19
CA THR A 44 -22.69 29.11 -12.34
C THR A 44 -21.58 29.16 -11.28
N SER A 45 -20.53 29.94 -11.55
CA SER A 45 -19.41 30.13 -10.61
C SER A 45 -19.86 30.68 -9.25
N ARG A 46 -20.86 31.57 -9.23
CA ARG A 46 -21.43 32.14 -8.00
C ARG A 46 -22.15 31.07 -7.17
N GLU A 47 -22.88 30.18 -7.82
CA GLU A 47 -23.54 29.06 -7.14
C GLU A 47 -22.53 28.09 -6.57
N ILE A 48 -21.48 27.71 -7.33
CA ILE A 48 -20.40 26.83 -6.85
C ILE A 48 -19.71 27.43 -5.63
N ALA A 49 -19.45 28.74 -5.63
CA ALA A 49 -18.82 29.43 -4.50
C ALA A 49 -19.71 29.48 -3.24
N ALA A 50 -21.03 29.41 -3.39
CA ALA A 50 -21.99 29.38 -2.29
C ALA A 50 -22.27 27.96 -1.76
N MET A 51 -21.83 26.91 -2.46
CA MET A 51 -21.98 25.52 -2.02
C MET A 51 -20.98 25.17 -0.92
N GLU A 52 -21.31 24.13 -0.15
CA GLU A 52 -20.34 23.52 0.75
C GLU A 52 -19.14 22.96 -0.03
N PRO A 53 -17.90 23.26 0.38
CA PRO A 53 -16.72 22.75 -0.31
C PRO A 53 -16.66 21.23 -0.18
N GLN A 54 -16.62 20.55 -1.33
CA GLN A 54 -16.43 19.11 -1.34
C GLN A 54 -15.01 18.76 -0.87
N PRO A 55 -14.83 17.69 -0.08
CA PRO A 55 -13.50 17.28 0.34
C PRO A 55 -12.66 16.91 -0.88
N MET A 56 -11.53 17.61 -1.04
CA MET A 56 -10.56 17.30 -2.07
C MET A 56 -10.00 15.90 -1.86
N ARG A 57 -10.07 15.05 -2.88
CA ARG A 57 -9.55 13.70 -2.83
C ARG A 57 -8.30 13.56 -3.67
N VAL A 58 -7.21 13.11 -3.04
CA VAL A 58 -5.96 12.77 -3.72
C VAL A 58 -6.07 11.33 -4.25
N TRP A 59 -6.07 11.19 -5.58
CA TRP A 59 -6.06 9.89 -6.25
C TRP A 59 -4.63 9.39 -6.47
N PRO A 60 -4.38 8.07 -6.44
CA PRO A 60 -3.10 7.53 -6.85
C PRO A 60 -2.93 7.66 -8.38
N SER A 61 -1.70 7.77 -8.85
CA SER A 61 -1.41 7.72 -10.28
C SER A 61 -1.54 6.29 -10.80
N ALA A 62 -1.81 6.13 -12.11
CA ALA A 62 -1.85 4.81 -12.74
C ALA A 62 -0.55 4.01 -12.51
N ALA A 63 0.61 4.68 -12.60
CA ALA A 63 1.90 4.04 -12.35
C ALA A 63 2.06 3.53 -10.91
N SER A 64 1.53 4.24 -9.91
CA SER A 64 1.51 3.76 -8.52
C SER A 64 0.58 2.57 -8.32
N ILE A 65 -0.53 2.51 -9.06
CA ILE A 65 -1.43 1.34 -9.06
C ILE A 65 -0.70 0.13 -9.67
N THR A 66 -0.01 0.29 -10.80
CA THR A 66 0.75 -0.81 -11.42
C THR A 66 1.84 -1.36 -10.48
N ARG A 67 2.58 -0.50 -9.77
CA ARG A 67 3.56 -0.95 -8.77
C ARG A 67 2.92 -1.63 -7.55
N LEU A 68 1.75 -1.15 -7.12
CA LEU A 68 0.96 -1.81 -6.09
C LEU A 68 0.54 -3.23 -6.53
N GLU A 69 0.04 -3.38 -7.75
CA GLU A 69 -0.34 -4.68 -8.31
C GLU A 69 0.85 -5.64 -8.37
N GLN A 70 2.00 -5.17 -8.85
CA GLN A 70 3.26 -5.92 -8.82
C GLN A 70 3.62 -6.39 -7.39
N THR A 71 3.42 -5.53 -6.39
CA THR A 71 3.69 -5.88 -4.98
C THR A 71 2.75 -7.00 -4.48
N PHE A 72 1.52 -7.07 -4.98
CA PHE A 72 0.60 -8.16 -4.61
C PHE A 72 1.04 -9.52 -5.14
N ASP A 73 1.71 -9.58 -6.30
CA ASP A 73 2.27 -10.83 -6.81
C ASP A 73 3.35 -11.37 -5.86
N TRP A 74 4.18 -10.48 -5.29
CA TRP A 74 5.26 -10.86 -4.38
C TRP A 74 4.75 -11.44 -3.06
N VAL A 75 3.60 -10.95 -2.60
CA VAL A 75 2.95 -11.42 -1.37
C VAL A 75 2.67 -12.93 -1.46
N LEU A 76 2.44 -13.47 -2.67
CA LEU A 76 2.16 -14.89 -2.86
C LEU A 76 3.37 -15.80 -2.56
N TRP A 77 4.60 -15.27 -2.58
CA TRP A 77 5.83 -16.05 -2.40
C TRP A 77 6.23 -16.28 -0.94
N ILE A 78 5.56 -15.62 0.00
CA ILE A 78 5.87 -15.65 1.43
C ILE A 78 4.69 -16.19 2.26
N GLU A 79 4.99 -16.64 3.47
CA GLU A 79 3.98 -17.19 4.38
C GLU A 79 3.06 -16.11 4.95
N VAL A 80 1.86 -16.50 5.39
CA VAL A 80 0.85 -15.56 5.92
C VAL A 80 1.39 -14.72 7.10
N ALA A 81 2.17 -15.32 7.99
CA ALA A 81 2.78 -14.59 9.12
C ALA A 81 3.78 -13.52 8.64
N GLU A 82 4.59 -13.83 7.63
CA GLU A 82 5.54 -12.90 7.02
C GLU A 82 4.81 -11.75 6.32
N ARG A 83 3.72 -12.04 5.61
CA ARG A 83 2.86 -11.02 4.97
C ARG A 83 2.36 -10.02 6.00
N LYS A 84 1.78 -10.50 7.10
CA LYS A 84 1.25 -9.64 8.18
C LYS A 84 2.34 -8.76 8.78
N LEU A 85 3.53 -9.30 8.97
CA LEU A 85 4.67 -8.57 9.51
C LEU A 85 5.16 -7.47 8.54
N ILE A 86 5.35 -7.80 7.27
CA ILE A 86 5.77 -6.84 6.23
C ILE A 86 4.74 -5.71 6.10
N TRP A 87 3.45 -6.05 5.99
CA TRP A 87 2.39 -5.03 5.89
C TRP A 87 2.26 -4.17 7.15
N SER A 88 2.44 -4.74 8.34
CA SER A 88 2.48 -3.95 9.59
C SER A 88 3.63 -2.94 9.59
N ARG A 89 4.78 -3.32 9.02
CA ARG A 89 5.94 -2.43 8.90
C ARG A 89 5.77 -1.39 7.80
N ALA A 90 5.18 -1.73 6.66
CA ALA A 90 4.79 -0.78 5.61
C ALA A 90 3.78 0.26 6.13
N ALA A 91 2.88 -0.18 7.03
CA ALA A 91 1.95 0.69 7.75
C ALA A 91 2.61 1.56 8.84
N ARG A 92 3.94 1.48 9.00
CA ARG A 92 4.73 2.15 10.04
C ARG A 92 4.27 1.86 11.47
N ARG A 93 3.65 0.70 11.72
CA ARG A 93 3.24 0.32 13.08
C ARG A 93 4.46 0.21 14.01
N PRO A 94 4.37 0.71 15.26
CA PRO A 94 5.48 0.62 16.22
C PRO A 94 5.92 -0.82 16.45
N TRP A 95 7.23 -1.04 16.54
CA TRP A 95 7.78 -2.37 16.80
C TRP A 95 7.25 -3.00 18.09
N LYS A 96 6.96 -2.19 19.12
CA LYS A 96 6.41 -2.65 20.40
C LYS A 96 5.06 -3.37 20.23
N GLU A 97 4.18 -2.84 19.38
CA GLU A 97 2.89 -3.46 19.09
C GLU A 97 3.05 -4.75 18.31
N ILE A 98 3.89 -4.71 17.26
CA ILE A 98 4.15 -5.87 16.40
C ILE A 98 4.78 -7.01 17.21
N SER A 99 5.75 -6.70 18.07
CA SER A 99 6.43 -7.69 18.90
C SER A 99 5.48 -8.31 19.93
N TYR A 100 4.57 -7.50 20.49
CA TYR A 100 3.52 -7.98 21.40
C TYR A 100 2.55 -8.93 20.68
N GLU A 101 2.05 -8.57 19.50
CA GLU A 101 1.16 -9.43 18.69
C GLU A 101 1.83 -10.73 18.25
N LEU A 102 3.13 -10.70 17.95
CA LEU A 102 3.89 -11.88 17.54
C LEU A 102 4.40 -12.73 18.71
N GLY A 103 4.31 -12.24 19.95
CA GLY A 103 4.84 -12.94 21.14
C GLY A 103 6.36 -13.12 21.11
N VAL A 104 7.10 -12.20 20.49
CA VAL A 104 8.58 -12.25 20.38
C VAL A 104 9.22 -10.94 20.81
N ASP A 105 10.52 -10.94 21.07
CA ASP A 105 11.24 -9.69 21.29
C ASP A 105 11.38 -8.85 19.99
N ARG A 106 11.65 -7.56 20.17
CA ARG A 106 11.78 -6.59 19.07
C ARG A 106 12.84 -6.99 18.05
N THR A 107 14.00 -7.49 18.50
CA THR A 107 15.13 -7.82 17.62
C THR A 107 14.79 -9.05 16.78
N THR A 108 14.13 -10.04 17.36
CA THR A 108 13.59 -11.20 16.64
C THR A 108 12.56 -10.80 15.59
N ALA A 109 11.61 -9.92 15.93
CA ALA A 109 10.64 -9.39 14.96
C ALA A 109 11.34 -8.65 13.80
N TRP A 110 12.34 -7.83 14.10
CA TRP A 110 13.13 -7.12 13.09
C TRP A 110 13.90 -8.07 12.17
N ARG A 111 14.55 -9.11 12.73
CA ARG A 111 15.25 -10.14 11.95
C ARG A 111 14.30 -10.91 11.05
N LYS A 112 13.13 -11.33 11.56
CA LYS A 112 12.10 -12.02 10.77
C LYS A 112 11.62 -11.15 9.60
N HIS A 113 11.42 -9.85 9.84
CA HIS A 113 11.04 -8.91 8.80
C HIS A 113 12.11 -8.78 7.71
N LYS A 114 13.37 -8.56 8.09
CA LYS A 114 14.49 -8.50 7.12
C LYS A 114 14.65 -9.80 6.33
N LEU A 115 14.48 -10.96 6.97
CA LEU A 115 14.55 -12.26 6.30
C LEU A 115 13.42 -12.43 5.28
N ALA A 116 12.18 -12.07 5.64
CA ALA A 116 11.04 -12.15 4.72
C ALA A 116 11.23 -11.27 3.48
N LEU A 117 11.73 -10.04 3.66
CA LEU A 117 12.07 -9.15 2.53
C LEU A 117 13.22 -9.71 1.68
N ALA A 118 14.24 -10.29 2.31
CA ALA A 118 15.36 -10.91 1.60
C ALA A 118 14.92 -12.13 0.77
N LYS A 119 13.92 -12.92 1.24
CA LYS A 119 13.33 -14.01 0.45
C LYS A 119 12.73 -13.49 -0.86
N ILE A 120 11.97 -12.40 -0.79
CA ILE A 120 11.36 -11.77 -1.98
C ILE A 120 12.45 -11.24 -2.90
N ALA A 121 13.41 -10.48 -2.37
CA ALA A 121 14.52 -9.94 -3.16
C ALA A 121 15.34 -11.05 -3.85
N SER A 122 15.64 -12.14 -3.14
CA SER A 122 16.35 -13.29 -3.71
C SER A 122 15.58 -13.93 -4.86
N ARG A 123 14.25 -13.95 -4.81
CA ARG A 123 13.42 -14.49 -5.87
C ARG A 123 13.37 -13.54 -7.08
N LEU A 124 13.20 -12.25 -6.84
CA LEU A 124 13.24 -11.22 -7.89
C LEU A 124 14.57 -11.16 -8.64
N ASN A 125 15.66 -11.56 -8.00
CA ASN A 125 16.99 -11.64 -8.62
C ASN A 125 17.25 -12.97 -9.33
N ALA A 126 16.42 -14.00 -9.09
CA ALA A 126 16.51 -15.31 -9.72
C ALA A 126 15.63 -15.41 -10.98
N ASP A 127 14.57 -14.61 -11.06
CA ASP A 127 13.70 -14.43 -12.22
C ASP A 127 14.32 -13.46 -13.27
#